data_AF-A0A349YPJ2-F1
#
_entry.id   AF-A0A349YPJ2-F1
#
_cell.length_a   1.000
_cell.length_b   1.000
_cell.length_c   1.000
_cell.angle_alpha   90.00
_cell.angle_beta   90.00
_cell.angle_gamma   90.00
#
_symmetry.space_group_name_H-M   'P 1'
#
loop_
_entity.id
_entity.type
_entity.pdbx_description
1 polymer ?
#
loop_
_entity_poly.entity_id
_entity_poly.type
_entity_poly.pdbx_seq_one_letter_code
_entity_poly.pdbx_strand_id
1 'polypeptide(L)'
;MVVSMMTGCSYFKSRFKSYYGKRPCDQSETRWISEDGNIVFSNILGCMTGKMIVNNQTISISVGMEAVSLEVYLFEDRFADNLPNGTSELVFQEAIEKWEGTFHTQNCFSVIVKKTTYFQEGQQIVFHRVENWNGPTFSDGNKTLIELADTVYSHETLNEIARFEGNVDQLHAAYPIQCIRTIKGAMAYRVVYRGEEEVATLVVDDAGEVILGKVHSLTQSEDLFQEITLGQPLQKVQESDPDGEYLLSYAGMPKVSLHYRKDCLIVIHYSNSNLIEKMEKQII
;
A
#
# COMPACT_ATOMS: atom_id res chain seq x y z
N MET A 1 -31.11 -10.07 -50.20
CA MET A 1 -30.52 -8.98 -49.38
C MET A 1 -31.38 -8.83 -48.14
N VAL A 2 -30.99 -9.46 -47.03
CA VAL A 2 -31.56 -9.22 -45.71
C VAL A 2 -30.36 -9.12 -44.77
N VAL A 3 -30.19 -7.94 -44.19
CA VAL A 3 -29.12 -7.60 -43.28
C VAL A 3 -29.40 -8.27 -41.94
N SER A 4 -28.54 -9.20 -41.53
CA SER A 4 -28.48 -9.67 -40.14
C SER A 4 -27.65 -8.66 -39.34
N MET A 5 -28.32 -7.88 -38.49
CA MET A 5 -27.65 -7.00 -37.54
C MET A 5 -27.04 -7.85 -36.41
N MET A 6 -25.72 -7.77 -36.29
CA MET A 6 -24.98 -8.22 -35.11
C MET A 6 -25.47 -7.44 -33.87
N THR A 7 -26.00 -8.14 -32.87
CA THR A 7 -26.12 -7.61 -31.51
C THR A 7 -24.93 -8.10 -30.68
N GLY A 8 -23.78 -7.46 -30.90
CA GLY A 8 -22.63 -7.51 -30.00
C GLY A 8 -22.51 -6.19 -29.25
N CYS A 9 -22.09 -6.24 -27.98
CA CYS A 9 -21.74 -5.09 -27.11
C CYS A 9 -22.89 -4.22 -26.55
N SER A 10 -23.66 -4.75 -25.60
CA SER A 10 -24.40 -3.91 -24.64
C SER A 10 -24.58 -4.52 -23.24
N TYR A 11 -24.47 -5.84 -23.09
CA TYR A 11 -24.71 -6.53 -21.82
C TYR A 11 -23.60 -6.36 -20.76
N PHE A 12 -22.34 -6.25 -21.17
CA PHE A 12 -21.25 -6.09 -20.20
C PHE A 12 -21.19 -4.67 -19.60
N LYS A 13 -21.42 -3.61 -20.38
CA LYS A 13 -21.36 -2.22 -19.88
C LYS A 13 -22.47 -1.86 -18.88
N SER A 14 -23.63 -2.52 -18.92
CA SER A 14 -24.76 -2.21 -18.03
C SER A 14 -24.59 -2.80 -16.62
N ARG A 15 -24.05 -4.02 -16.50
CA ARG A 15 -23.78 -4.67 -15.22
C ARG A 15 -22.79 -3.86 -14.38
N PHE A 16 -21.66 -3.43 -14.95
CA PHE A 16 -20.66 -2.62 -14.24
C PHE A 16 -21.23 -1.34 -13.61
N LYS A 17 -22.16 -0.65 -14.30
CA LYS A 17 -22.80 0.56 -13.76
C LYS A 17 -23.67 0.28 -12.53
N SER A 18 -24.25 -0.92 -12.41
CA SER A 18 -25.15 -1.26 -11.30
C SER A 18 -24.43 -1.53 -9.96
N TYR A 19 -23.11 -1.79 -10.04
CA TYR A 19 -22.26 -2.09 -8.88
C TYR A 19 -21.28 -0.94 -8.54
N TYR A 20 -21.12 0.04 -9.41
CA TYR A 20 -20.19 1.17 -9.19
C TYR A 20 -20.52 1.91 -7.88
N GLY A 21 -19.51 2.11 -7.04
CA GLY A 21 -19.64 2.73 -5.72
C GLY A 21 -20.23 1.81 -4.64
N LYS A 22 -20.59 0.57 -4.99
CA LYS A 22 -21.02 -0.47 -4.02
C LYS A 22 -19.94 -1.49 -3.73
N ARG A 23 -18.99 -1.64 -4.64
CA ARG A 23 -17.89 -2.60 -4.50
C ARG A 23 -16.87 -2.09 -3.48
N PRO A 24 -16.28 -2.96 -2.65
CA PRO A 24 -15.17 -2.59 -1.77
C PRO A 24 -14.06 -1.79 -2.48
N CYS A 25 -13.61 -2.19 -3.68
CA CYS A 25 -12.54 -1.49 -4.43
C CYS A 25 -12.92 -0.09 -4.92
N ASP A 26 -14.22 0.20 -5.07
CA ASP A 26 -14.71 1.54 -5.41
C ASP A 26 -14.80 2.45 -4.17
N GLN A 27 -14.58 1.89 -2.98
CA GLN A 27 -14.74 2.57 -1.69
C GLN A 27 -13.42 2.53 -0.93
N SER A 28 -12.56 3.52 -1.15
CA SER A 28 -11.34 3.70 -0.36
C SER A 28 -11.65 3.95 1.11
N GLU A 29 -10.71 3.60 1.98
CA GLU A 29 -10.77 3.83 3.43
C GLU A 29 -11.97 3.13 4.08
N THR A 30 -12.21 1.89 3.64
CA THR A 30 -13.30 1.06 4.18
C THR A 30 -12.76 -0.21 4.77
N ARG A 31 -13.42 -0.69 5.82
CA ARG A 31 -13.20 -2.03 6.37
C ARG A 31 -14.45 -2.87 6.19
N TRP A 32 -14.24 -4.12 5.86
CA TRP A 32 -15.27 -5.12 5.60
C TRP A 32 -15.03 -6.32 6.51
N ILE A 33 -16.12 -6.84 7.07
CA ILE A 33 -16.11 -8.00 7.95
C ILE A 33 -17.20 -8.99 7.50
N SER A 34 -16.88 -10.28 7.48
CA SER A 34 -17.88 -11.32 7.25
C SER A 34 -18.86 -11.39 8.42
N GLU A 35 -20.07 -11.88 8.18
CA GLU A 35 -21.13 -11.98 9.19
C GLU A 35 -20.70 -12.83 10.40
N ASP A 36 -19.86 -13.83 10.19
CA ASP A 36 -19.29 -14.67 11.25
C ASP A 36 -18.03 -14.07 11.92
N GLY A 37 -17.55 -12.91 11.44
CA GLY A 37 -16.37 -12.22 11.95
C GLY A 37 -15.03 -12.86 11.58
N ASN A 38 -15.03 -13.98 10.85
CA ASN A 38 -13.81 -14.74 10.57
C ASN A 38 -12.99 -14.15 9.43
N ILE A 39 -13.56 -13.31 8.57
CA ILE A 39 -12.86 -12.67 7.45
C ILE A 39 -12.97 -11.17 7.62
N VAL A 40 -11.84 -10.49 7.64
CA VAL A 40 -11.76 -9.04 7.79
C VAL A 40 -10.75 -8.49 6.81
N PHE A 41 -11.13 -7.50 6.02
CA PHE A 41 -10.20 -6.81 5.13
C PHE A 41 -10.55 -5.33 5.01
N SER A 42 -9.55 -4.51 4.68
CA SER A 42 -9.67 -3.07 4.50
C SER A 42 -9.26 -2.70 3.09
N ASN A 43 -9.94 -1.74 2.47
CA ASN A 43 -9.50 -1.10 1.23
C ASN A 43 -8.75 0.19 1.56
N ILE A 44 -7.43 0.18 1.38
CA ILE A 44 -6.54 1.31 1.61
C ILE A 44 -5.81 1.56 0.27
N LEU A 45 -6.08 2.68 -0.42
CA LEU A 45 -5.58 3.01 -1.79
C LEU A 45 -5.91 2.00 -2.90
N GLY A 46 -7.04 1.29 -2.81
CA GLY A 46 -7.34 0.23 -3.77
C GLY A 46 -6.57 -1.06 -3.49
N CYS A 47 -5.74 -1.10 -2.44
CA CYS A 47 -5.19 -2.32 -1.87
C CYS A 47 -6.21 -2.88 -0.88
N MET A 48 -6.81 -4.02 -1.20
CA MET A 48 -7.77 -4.68 -0.31
C MET A 48 -7.12 -5.84 0.37
N THR A 49 -6.89 -5.74 1.67
CA THR A 49 -6.10 -6.73 2.41
C THR A 49 -6.54 -6.87 3.84
N GLY A 50 -6.18 -7.98 4.45
CA GLY A 50 -6.49 -8.24 5.84
C GLY A 50 -6.24 -9.69 6.18
N LYS A 51 -7.18 -10.33 6.87
CA LYS A 51 -7.00 -11.66 7.42
C LYS A 51 -8.26 -12.49 7.37
N MET A 52 -8.07 -13.79 7.36
CA MET A 52 -9.11 -14.77 7.66
C MET A 52 -8.69 -15.67 8.82
N ILE A 53 -9.67 -16.13 9.60
CA ILE A 53 -9.50 -17.09 10.68
C ILE A 53 -10.05 -18.42 10.19
N VAL A 54 -9.17 -19.40 10.02
CA VAL A 54 -9.52 -20.75 9.57
C VAL A 54 -8.90 -21.74 10.55
N ASN A 55 -9.70 -22.65 11.11
CA ASN A 55 -9.22 -23.65 12.08
C ASN A 55 -8.42 -23.03 13.25
N ASN A 56 -8.86 -21.88 13.77
CA ASN A 56 -8.18 -21.07 14.79
C ASN A 56 -6.79 -20.53 14.41
N GLN A 57 -6.43 -20.60 13.12
CA GLN A 57 -5.22 -19.98 12.59
C GLN A 57 -5.60 -18.68 11.88
N THR A 58 -4.81 -17.63 12.12
CA THR A 58 -4.93 -16.37 11.39
C THR A 58 -4.08 -16.47 10.13
N ILE A 59 -4.69 -16.20 8.99
CA ILE A 59 -4.05 -16.23 7.68
C ILE A 59 -4.15 -14.82 7.09
N SER A 60 -3.01 -14.19 6.80
CA SER A 60 -2.96 -12.90 6.11
C SER A 60 -3.29 -13.09 4.63
N ILE A 61 -4.20 -12.26 4.13
CA ILE A 61 -4.76 -12.36 2.79
C ILE A 61 -4.72 -11.03 2.06
N SER A 62 -4.68 -11.14 0.75
CA SER A 62 -5.02 -10.04 -0.14
C SER A 62 -6.21 -10.39 -1.02
N VAL A 63 -6.99 -9.37 -1.37
CA VAL A 63 -8.23 -9.50 -2.14
C VAL A 63 -8.08 -8.70 -3.44
N GLY A 64 -8.00 -9.39 -4.56
CA GLY A 64 -8.21 -8.82 -5.87
C GLY A 64 -9.71 -8.75 -6.17
N MET A 65 -10.17 -7.70 -6.84
CA MET A 65 -11.57 -7.65 -7.28
C MET A 65 -11.72 -7.05 -8.66
N GLU A 66 -12.54 -7.72 -9.45
CA GLU A 66 -12.94 -7.27 -10.78
C GLU A 66 -14.40 -6.75 -10.76
N ALA A 67 -15.17 -7.05 -11.81
CA ALA A 67 -16.57 -6.65 -11.92
C ALA A 67 -17.43 -7.29 -10.82
N VAL A 68 -17.34 -8.61 -10.75
CA VAL A 68 -18.12 -9.49 -9.87
C VAL A 68 -17.26 -10.61 -9.29
N SER A 69 -16.03 -10.78 -9.77
CA SER A 69 -15.09 -11.77 -9.23
C SER A 69 -14.31 -11.13 -8.08
N LEU A 70 -14.19 -11.86 -6.97
CA LEU A 70 -13.26 -11.59 -5.90
C LEU A 70 -12.26 -12.75 -5.88
N GLU A 71 -10.98 -12.43 -5.90
CA GLU A 71 -9.90 -13.41 -5.83
C GLU A 71 -9.13 -13.17 -4.53
N VAL A 72 -8.98 -14.21 -3.70
CA VAL A 72 -8.20 -14.14 -2.47
C VAL A 72 -6.88 -14.87 -2.70
N TYR A 73 -5.80 -14.25 -2.27
CA TYR A 73 -4.46 -14.80 -2.35
C TYR A 73 -3.86 -14.87 -0.95
N LEU A 74 -3.05 -15.89 -0.69
CA LEU A 74 -2.12 -15.85 0.43
C LEU A 74 -1.17 -14.69 0.21
N PHE A 75 -0.88 -13.97 1.29
CA PHE A 75 -0.06 -12.78 1.19
C PHE A 75 1.39 -13.12 0.77
N GLU A 76 1.98 -14.11 1.42
CA GLU A 76 3.36 -14.57 1.18
C GLU A 76 3.57 -15.05 -0.27
N ASP A 77 2.53 -15.54 -0.94
CA ASP A 77 2.59 -16.11 -2.28
C ASP A 77 2.53 -15.09 -3.43
N ARG A 78 2.33 -13.79 -3.15
CA ARG A 78 2.38 -12.74 -4.19
C ARG A 78 3.80 -12.38 -4.64
N PHE A 79 4.82 -12.99 -4.02
CA PHE A 79 6.22 -12.71 -4.27
C PHE A 79 6.93 -14.00 -4.69
N ALA A 80 7.31 -14.11 -5.96
CA ALA A 80 8.25 -15.13 -6.37
C ALA A 80 9.68 -14.62 -6.09
N ASP A 81 10.40 -15.33 -5.22
CA ASP A 81 11.84 -15.17 -5.09
C ASP A 81 12.53 -15.43 -6.44
N ASN A 82 13.30 -14.44 -6.89
CA ASN A 82 14.38 -14.55 -7.87
C ASN A 82 14.00 -15.08 -9.27
N LEU A 83 13.51 -14.18 -10.14
CA LEU A 83 13.80 -14.34 -11.57
C LEU A 83 15.32 -14.12 -11.81
N PRO A 84 15.98 -14.92 -12.66
CA PRO A 84 17.46 -14.90 -12.84
C PRO A 84 18.06 -13.60 -13.40
N ASN A 85 17.22 -12.62 -13.74
CA ASN A 85 17.53 -11.29 -14.23
C ASN A 85 17.33 -10.19 -13.17
N GLY A 86 16.96 -10.57 -11.94
CA GLY A 86 16.78 -9.67 -10.82
C GLY A 86 15.46 -8.90 -10.82
N THR A 87 14.73 -8.82 -11.92
CA THR A 87 13.41 -8.15 -11.89
C THR A 87 12.43 -8.93 -11.02
N SER A 88 11.87 -8.29 -9.99
CA SER A 88 10.67 -8.77 -9.30
C SER A 88 9.47 -8.52 -10.20
N GLU A 89 9.04 -9.53 -10.98
CA GLU A 89 7.70 -9.49 -11.57
C GLU A 89 6.68 -9.89 -10.51
N LEU A 90 5.52 -9.22 -10.50
CA LEU A 90 4.34 -9.71 -9.80
C LEU A 90 3.93 -11.02 -10.46
N VAL A 91 4.46 -12.13 -9.96
CA VAL A 91 3.97 -13.46 -10.32
C VAL A 91 2.66 -13.59 -9.57
N PHE A 92 1.55 -13.31 -10.26
CA PHE A 92 0.22 -13.60 -9.75
C PHE A 92 0.11 -15.13 -9.63
N GLN A 93 0.47 -15.65 -8.47
CA GLN A 93 0.13 -17.02 -8.11
C GLN A 93 -1.38 -17.19 -8.16
N GLU A 94 -1.81 -18.43 -8.40
CA GLU A 94 -3.22 -18.72 -8.54
C GLU A 94 -3.95 -18.39 -7.23
N ALA A 95 -5.09 -17.70 -7.33
CA ALA A 95 -5.89 -17.38 -6.15
C ALA A 95 -6.25 -18.65 -5.37
N ILE A 96 -6.02 -18.62 -4.05
CA ILE A 96 -6.42 -19.68 -3.12
C ILE A 96 -7.93 -19.77 -2.97
N GLU A 97 -8.61 -18.65 -3.18
CA GLU A 97 -10.06 -18.57 -3.26
C GLU A 97 -10.48 -17.76 -4.48
N LYS A 98 -11.54 -18.19 -5.16
CA LYS A 98 -12.27 -17.37 -6.12
C LYS A 98 -13.73 -17.35 -5.72
N TRP A 99 -14.28 -16.15 -5.58
CA TRP A 99 -15.65 -15.93 -5.19
C TRP A 99 -16.38 -15.06 -6.21
N GLU A 100 -17.70 -15.26 -6.32
CA GLU A 100 -18.58 -14.44 -7.15
C GLU A 100 -19.44 -13.56 -6.27
N GLY A 101 -19.24 -12.24 -6.36
CA GLY A 101 -19.87 -11.21 -5.57
C GLY A 101 -21.20 -10.72 -6.11
N THR A 102 -22.13 -10.48 -5.19
CA THR A 102 -23.40 -9.78 -5.39
C THR A 102 -23.43 -8.54 -4.48
N PHE A 103 -23.41 -7.35 -5.08
CA PHE A 103 -23.30 -6.08 -4.37
C PHE A 103 -24.68 -5.45 -4.12
N HIS A 104 -25.22 -5.69 -2.93
CA HIS A 104 -26.58 -5.28 -2.56
C HIS A 104 -26.68 -3.78 -2.34
N THR A 105 -25.80 -3.24 -1.49
CA THR A 105 -25.75 -1.82 -1.11
C THR A 105 -24.30 -1.35 -1.01
N GLN A 106 -24.09 -0.05 -0.72
CA GLN A 106 -22.76 0.47 -0.44
C GLN A 106 -22.10 -0.13 0.82
N ASN A 107 -22.88 -0.71 1.73
CA ASN A 107 -22.38 -1.21 3.01
C ASN A 107 -22.53 -2.73 3.17
N CYS A 108 -22.99 -3.43 2.13
CA CYS A 108 -23.25 -4.87 2.20
C CYS A 108 -23.14 -5.54 0.83
N PHE A 109 -22.42 -6.65 0.79
CA PHE A 109 -22.36 -7.56 -0.34
C PHE A 109 -22.30 -9.00 0.15
N SER A 110 -22.66 -9.93 -0.71
CA SER A 110 -22.45 -11.36 -0.45
C SER A 110 -21.62 -11.98 -1.55
N VAL A 111 -20.93 -13.06 -1.25
CA VAL A 111 -20.18 -13.83 -2.24
C VAL A 111 -20.61 -15.28 -2.22
N ILE A 112 -20.45 -15.95 -3.36
CA ILE A 112 -20.56 -17.40 -3.48
C ILE A 112 -19.18 -17.94 -3.80
N VAL A 113 -18.70 -18.89 -3.00
CA VAL A 113 -17.40 -19.54 -3.21
C VAL A 113 -17.44 -20.40 -4.47
N LYS A 114 -16.52 -20.17 -5.41
CA LYS A 114 -16.43 -20.88 -6.71
C LYS A 114 -15.19 -21.76 -6.84
N LYS A 115 -14.09 -21.32 -6.25
CA LYS A 115 -12.86 -22.10 -6.11
C LYS A 115 -12.34 -21.85 -4.70
N THR A 116 -11.85 -22.89 -4.03
CA THR A 116 -11.52 -22.79 -2.62
C THR A 116 -10.41 -23.72 -2.17
N THR A 117 -9.69 -23.27 -1.15
CA THR A 117 -8.73 -24.02 -0.37
C THR A 117 -9.25 -24.23 1.06
N TYR A 118 -9.98 -23.27 1.62
CA TYR A 118 -10.36 -23.24 3.03
C TYR A 118 -11.87 -23.26 3.31
N PHE A 119 -12.69 -22.95 2.31
CA PHE A 119 -14.15 -22.89 2.40
C PHE A 119 -14.79 -24.03 1.61
N GLN A 120 -16.13 -24.04 1.56
CA GLN A 120 -16.86 -25.01 0.74
C GLN A 120 -17.32 -24.37 -0.57
N GLU A 121 -17.17 -25.07 -1.69
CA GLU A 121 -17.73 -24.59 -2.96
C GLU A 121 -19.25 -24.43 -2.84
N GLY A 122 -19.79 -23.31 -3.32
CA GLY A 122 -21.19 -22.94 -3.16
C GLY A 122 -21.54 -22.31 -1.81
N GLN A 123 -20.61 -22.25 -0.84
CA GLN A 123 -20.82 -21.52 0.40
C GLN A 123 -21.10 -20.06 0.10
N GLN A 124 -22.11 -19.52 0.77
CA GLN A 124 -22.40 -18.10 0.74
C GLN A 124 -21.75 -17.42 1.96
N ILE A 125 -21.06 -16.31 1.72
CA ILE A 125 -20.48 -15.48 2.78
C ILE A 125 -21.03 -14.07 2.60
N VAL A 126 -21.53 -13.48 3.68
CA VAL A 126 -22.07 -12.12 3.68
C VAL A 126 -21.07 -11.19 4.37
N PHE A 127 -20.83 -10.03 3.78
CA PHE A 127 -19.93 -9.02 4.29
C PHE A 127 -20.65 -7.72 4.57
N HIS A 128 -20.27 -7.08 5.68
CA HIS A 128 -20.75 -5.78 6.10
C HIS A 128 -19.59 -4.81 6.18
N ARG A 129 -19.81 -3.58 5.72
CA ARG A 129 -18.89 -2.49 5.98
C ARG A 129 -18.94 -2.15 7.47
N VAL A 130 -17.77 -2.03 8.10
CA VAL A 130 -17.66 -1.61 9.50
C VAL A 130 -17.97 -0.12 9.59
N GLU A 131 -19.03 0.22 10.31
CA GLU A 131 -19.40 1.62 10.57
C GLU A 131 -18.42 2.25 11.56
N ASN A 132 -18.10 3.54 11.36
CA ASN A 132 -17.18 4.30 12.22
C ASN A 132 -15.81 3.64 12.41
N TRP A 133 -15.30 2.96 11.37
CA TRP A 133 -13.94 2.45 11.40
C TRP A 133 -12.95 3.61 11.44
N ASN A 134 -12.29 3.80 12.58
CA ASN A 134 -11.22 4.77 12.79
C ASN A 134 -9.86 4.14 12.47
N GLY A 135 -9.76 3.45 11.33
CA GLY A 135 -8.48 2.93 10.88
C GLY A 135 -7.62 3.98 10.21
N PRO A 136 -6.50 3.57 9.60
CA PRO A 136 -5.62 4.48 8.87
C PRO A 136 -6.39 5.12 7.71
N THR A 137 -6.46 6.45 7.69
CA THR A 137 -6.99 7.25 6.58
C THR A 137 -5.84 7.95 5.86
N PHE A 138 -5.98 8.18 4.55
CA PHE A 138 -5.00 8.96 3.84
C PHE A 138 -5.04 10.40 4.30
N SER A 139 -3.87 10.85 4.74
CA SER A 139 -3.63 12.27 4.93
C SER A 139 -3.67 13.00 3.59
N ASP A 140 -4.15 14.24 3.63
CA ASP A 140 -4.14 15.15 2.48
C ASP A 140 -2.72 15.27 1.89
N GLY A 141 -2.55 14.81 0.65
CA GLY A 141 -1.25 14.80 -0.03
C GLY A 141 -0.68 16.18 -0.34
N ASN A 142 -1.47 17.25 -0.15
CA ASN A 142 -1.01 18.63 -0.28
C ASN A 142 -0.54 19.24 1.05
N LYS A 143 -0.76 18.56 2.18
CA LYS A 143 -0.34 19.01 3.51
C LYS A 143 0.93 18.30 3.93
N THR A 144 1.83 19.04 4.53
CA THR A 144 3.07 18.52 5.12
C THR A 144 2.79 17.74 6.41
N LEU A 145 3.76 16.93 6.84
CA LEU A 145 3.77 16.21 8.10
C LEU A 145 3.54 17.15 9.28
N ILE A 146 4.09 18.36 9.21
CA ILE A 146 3.92 19.38 10.27
C ILE A 146 2.47 19.83 10.36
N GLU A 147 1.77 19.95 9.23
CA GLU A 147 0.37 20.35 9.16
C GLU A 147 -0.60 19.22 9.52
N LEU A 148 -0.16 17.97 9.38
CA LEU A 148 -0.98 16.76 9.61
C LEU A 148 -0.80 16.16 11.00
N ALA A 149 0.43 16.12 11.50
CA ALA A 149 0.79 15.47 12.74
C ALA A 149 0.69 16.44 13.91
N ASP A 150 -0.30 16.20 14.76
CA ASP A 150 -0.49 16.93 16.03
C ASP A 150 0.49 16.43 17.10
N THR A 151 0.93 15.18 16.99
CA THR A 151 1.84 14.56 17.96
C THR A 151 3.28 14.67 17.51
N VAL A 152 4.14 15.12 18.41
CA VAL A 152 5.60 15.10 18.26
C VAL A 152 6.16 14.05 19.21
N TYR A 153 6.74 13.00 18.66
CA TYR A 153 7.27 11.86 19.40
C TYR A 153 8.73 12.09 19.80
N SER A 154 9.13 11.51 20.94
CA SER A 154 10.53 11.51 21.39
C SER A 154 11.38 10.56 20.54
N HIS A 155 12.70 10.73 20.54
CA HIS A 155 13.65 9.81 19.88
C HIS A 155 13.44 8.34 20.29
N GLU A 156 13.23 8.09 21.59
CA GLU A 156 12.99 6.74 22.11
C GLU A 156 11.71 6.14 21.51
N THR A 157 10.62 6.89 21.52
CA THR A 157 9.34 6.46 20.96
C THR A 157 9.41 6.28 19.44
N LEU A 158 10.14 7.14 18.72
CA LEU A 158 10.35 6.98 17.29
C LEU A 158 11.12 5.70 16.96
N ASN A 159 12.11 5.33 17.78
CA ASN A 159 12.81 4.05 17.62
C ASN A 159 11.93 2.85 17.93
N GLU A 160 11.05 2.94 18.92
CA GLU A 160 10.05 1.89 19.20
C GLU A 160 9.09 1.73 18.02
N ILE A 161 8.56 2.85 17.52
CA ILE A 161 7.69 2.89 16.34
C ILE A 161 8.41 2.29 15.11
N ALA A 162 9.66 2.68 14.84
CA ALA A 162 10.44 2.17 13.70
C ALA A 162 10.78 0.67 13.80
N ARG A 163 10.68 0.07 14.99
CA ARG A 163 10.88 -1.38 15.22
C ARG A 163 9.57 -2.13 15.41
N PHE A 164 8.43 -1.50 15.14
CA PHE A 164 7.13 -2.12 15.31
C PHE A 164 6.99 -3.34 14.41
N GLU A 165 6.59 -4.47 14.99
CA GLU A 165 6.27 -5.70 14.29
C GLU A 165 4.76 -5.96 14.37
N GLY A 166 4.12 -6.15 13.23
CA GLY A 166 2.68 -6.38 13.11
C GLY A 166 2.07 -5.58 11.97
N ASN A 167 0.74 -5.44 11.99
CA ASN A 167 0.01 -4.75 10.94
C ASN A 167 -0.35 -3.30 11.29
N VAL A 168 -0.80 -2.58 10.27
CA VAL A 168 -1.15 -1.16 10.28
C VAL A 168 -2.29 -0.85 11.24
N ASP A 169 -3.22 -1.79 11.47
CA ASP A 169 -4.30 -1.59 12.44
C ASP A 169 -3.76 -1.58 13.87
N GLN A 170 -2.86 -2.54 14.18
CA GLN A 170 -2.20 -2.61 15.47
C GLN A 170 -1.29 -1.41 15.69
N LEU A 171 -0.55 -1.02 14.64
CA LEU A 171 0.28 0.18 14.65
C LEU A 171 -0.57 1.42 14.93
N HIS A 172 -1.68 1.61 14.21
CA HIS A 172 -2.59 2.74 14.39
C HIS A 172 -3.23 2.77 15.78
N ALA A 173 -3.56 1.61 16.34
CA ALA A 173 -4.14 1.51 17.67
C ALA A 173 -3.12 1.89 18.77
N ALA A 174 -1.85 1.56 18.60
CA ALA A 174 -0.78 1.91 19.54
C ALA A 174 -0.30 3.35 19.37
N TYR A 175 -0.15 3.78 18.11
CA TYR A 175 0.36 5.08 17.69
C TYR A 175 -0.54 5.59 16.57
N PRO A 176 -1.49 6.51 16.86
CA PRO A 176 -2.42 7.00 15.85
C PRO A 176 -1.70 7.56 14.62
N ILE A 177 -1.94 6.92 13.47
CA ILE A 177 -1.33 7.30 12.19
C ILE A 177 -2.00 8.57 11.68
N GLN A 178 -1.19 9.61 11.47
CA GLN A 178 -1.64 10.91 10.96
C GLN A 178 -1.09 11.25 9.57
N CYS A 179 -0.02 10.58 9.12
CA CYS A 179 0.58 10.81 7.81
C CYS A 179 0.83 9.49 7.08
N ILE A 180 0.19 9.36 5.91
CA ILE A 180 0.37 8.24 4.97
C ILE A 180 0.69 8.79 3.58
N ARG A 181 1.68 8.20 2.92
CA ARG A 181 2.14 8.57 1.57
C ARG A 181 2.24 7.35 0.67
N THR A 182 1.74 7.47 -0.56
CA THR A 182 1.94 6.45 -1.60
C THR A 182 3.42 6.35 -1.96
N ILE A 183 3.93 5.13 -2.18
CA ILE A 183 5.24 4.93 -2.79
C ILE A 183 5.02 4.71 -4.29
N LYS A 184 5.47 5.66 -5.13
CA LYS A 184 5.27 5.58 -6.58
C LYS A 184 5.89 4.30 -7.15
N GLY A 185 5.10 3.54 -7.91
CA GLY A 185 5.56 2.32 -8.58
C GLY A 185 5.72 1.10 -7.66
N ALA A 186 5.30 1.20 -6.39
CA ALA A 186 5.30 0.08 -5.46
C ALA A 186 3.88 -0.23 -4.99
N MET A 187 3.62 -1.51 -4.71
CA MET A 187 2.41 -1.96 -4.00
C MET A 187 2.62 -1.86 -2.49
N ALA A 188 2.94 -0.64 -2.05
CA ALA A 188 3.23 -0.32 -0.65
C ALA A 188 2.99 1.18 -0.41
N TYR A 189 2.81 1.54 0.84
CA TYR A 189 2.72 2.92 1.28
C TYR A 189 3.63 3.16 2.48
N ARG A 190 3.95 4.44 2.69
CA ARG A 190 4.77 4.89 3.80
C ARG A 190 3.90 5.52 4.86
N VAL A 191 4.08 5.10 6.10
CA VAL A 191 3.59 5.79 7.29
C VAL A 191 4.72 6.64 7.84
N VAL A 192 4.42 7.89 8.21
CA VAL A 192 5.42 8.83 8.72
C VAL A 192 4.99 9.39 10.07
N TYR A 193 5.90 9.30 11.05
CA TYR A 193 5.73 9.86 12.38
C TYR A 193 6.73 10.98 12.62
N ARG A 194 6.24 12.04 13.25
CA ARG A 194 6.98 13.28 13.47
C ARG A 194 7.73 13.24 14.80
N GLY A 195 9.02 13.53 14.76
CA GLY A 195 9.80 14.05 15.89
C GLY A 195 10.12 15.54 15.72
N GLU A 196 10.91 16.08 16.64
CA GLU A 196 11.34 17.48 16.59
C GLU A 196 12.42 17.70 15.53
N GLU A 197 13.44 16.83 15.54
CA GLU A 197 14.59 16.85 14.62
C GLU A 197 14.72 15.55 13.82
N GLU A 198 13.75 14.66 13.93
CA GLU A 198 13.79 13.32 13.34
C GLU A 198 12.40 12.93 12.82
N VAL A 199 12.36 11.92 11.96
CA VAL A 199 11.11 11.24 11.55
C VAL A 199 11.29 9.74 11.62
N ALA A 200 10.28 9.03 12.10
CA ALA A 200 10.20 7.59 11.88
C ALA A 200 9.35 7.33 10.64
N THR A 201 9.84 6.48 9.75
CA THR A 201 9.12 6.03 8.57
C THR A 201 8.96 4.54 8.62
N LEU A 202 7.75 4.06 8.35
CA LEU A 202 7.49 2.64 8.15
C LEU A 202 6.98 2.45 6.74
N VAL A 203 7.50 1.43 6.06
CA VAL A 203 6.91 0.91 4.85
C VAL A 203 5.92 -0.16 5.25
N VAL A 204 4.70 0.03 4.79
CA VAL A 204 3.60 -0.91 4.95
C VAL A 204 3.26 -1.43 3.57
N ASP A 205 3.26 -2.74 3.42
CA ASP A 205 2.88 -3.36 2.16
C ASP A 205 1.38 -3.20 1.89
N ASP A 206 0.94 -3.71 0.75
CA ASP A 206 -0.47 -3.72 0.41
C ASP A 206 -1.28 -4.57 1.40
N ALA A 207 -0.71 -5.59 2.06
CA ALA A 207 -1.35 -6.34 3.16
C ALA A 207 -1.66 -5.53 4.41
N GLY A 208 -1.07 -4.35 4.53
CA GLY A 208 -1.10 -3.63 5.78
C GLY A 208 -0.08 -4.18 6.78
N GLU A 209 0.84 -5.07 6.40
CA GLU A 209 1.91 -5.52 7.28
C GLU A 209 3.08 -4.52 7.24
N VAL A 210 3.67 -4.27 8.40
CA VAL A 210 4.87 -3.44 8.51
C VAL A 210 6.07 -4.27 8.07
N ILE A 211 6.72 -3.87 6.97
CA ILE A 211 7.85 -4.62 6.39
C ILE A 211 9.21 -4.01 6.71
N LEU A 212 9.25 -2.69 6.93
CA LEU A 212 10.48 -1.96 7.21
C LEU A 212 10.15 -0.74 8.04
N GLY A 213 10.99 -0.43 9.03
CA GLY A 213 10.93 0.83 9.73
C GLY A 213 12.32 1.41 9.98
N LYS A 214 12.42 2.73 9.92
CA LYS A 214 13.68 3.45 10.15
C LYS A 214 13.42 4.85 10.68
N VAL A 215 14.32 5.32 11.54
CA VAL A 215 14.39 6.73 11.99
C VAL A 215 15.39 7.48 11.12
N HIS A 216 15.03 8.68 10.69
CA HIS A 216 15.86 9.56 9.88
C HIS A 216 16.02 10.91 10.55
N SER A 217 17.22 11.47 10.50
CA SER A 217 17.49 12.83 10.95
C SER A 217 16.94 13.85 9.94
N LEU A 218 16.43 14.97 10.46
CA LEU A 218 15.95 16.12 9.68
C LEU A 218 16.96 17.28 9.67
N THR A 219 18.21 17.05 10.06
CA THR A 219 19.24 18.09 10.26
C THR A 219 19.69 18.79 8.96
N GLN A 220 19.25 18.35 7.79
CA GLN A 220 19.72 18.87 6.51
C GLN A 220 19.04 20.19 6.08
N SER A 221 19.86 21.17 5.73
CA SER A 221 19.40 22.49 5.27
C SER A 221 18.87 22.48 3.83
N GLU A 222 18.02 23.45 3.49
CA GLU A 222 17.45 23.59 2.15
C GLU A 222 18.49 23.84 1.06
N ASP A 223 19.56 24.55 1.42
CA ASP A 223 20.58 25.03 0.47
C ASP A 223 21.41 23.87 -0.09
N LEU A 224 21.54 22.77 0.67
CA LEU A 224 22.32 21.60 0.29
C LEU A 224 21.88 21.02 -1.07
N PHE A 225 20.56 20.89 -1.28
CA PHE A 225 20.02 20.29 -2.50
C PHE A 225 19.92 21.29 -3.66
N GLN A 226 20.10 22.58 -3.42
CA GLN A 226 20.17 23.58 -4.51
C GLN A 226 21.49 23.50 -5.26
N GLU A 227 22.57 23.05 -4.60
CA GLU A 227 23.89 22.88 -5.21
C GLU A 227 24.04 21.56 -6.00
N ILE A 228 23.07 20.65 -5.82
CA ILE A 228 23.01 19.37 -6.52
C ILE A 228 22.38 19.57 -7.90
N THR A 229 23.09 19.16 -8.95
CA THR A 229 22.65 19.33 -10.34
C THR A 229 22.73 18.02 -11.12
N LEU A 230 21.93 17.91 -12.17
CA LEU A 230 21.97 16.75 -13.08
C LEU A 230 23.38 16.51 -13.63
N GLY A 231 23.72 15.25 -13.84
CA GLY A 231 25.03 14.81 -14.34
C GLY A 231 26.15 14.77 -13.28
N GLN A 232 25.91 15.28 -12.06
CA GLN A 232 26.88 15.13 -10.97
C GLN A 232 26.97 13.67 -10.49
N PRO A 233 28.11 13.24 -9.94
CA PRO A 233 28.26 11.89 -9.41
C PRO A 233 27.50 11.72 -8.09
N LEU A 234 26.97 10.50 -7.88
CA LEU A 234 26.41 10.03 -6.61
C LEU A 234 27.28 10.39 -5.40
N GLN A 235 28.60 10.27 -5.54
CA GLN A 235 29.54 10.56 -4.46
C GLN A 235 29.36 11.97 -3.90
N LYS A 236 29.06 12.96 -4.75
CA LYS A 236 28.82 14.34 -4.30
C LYS A 236 27.59 14.43 -3.39
N VAL A 237 26.56 13.64 -3.68
CA VAL A 237 25.36 13.55 -2.82
C VAL A 237 25.72 12.87 -1.50
N GLN A 238 26.51 11.79 -1.52
CA GLN A 238 26.96 11.08 -0.31
C GLN A 238 27.83 11.93 0.62
N GLU A 239 28.66 12.80 0.04
CA GLU A 239 29.46 13.77 0.81
C GLU A 239 28.58 14.87 1.41
N SER A 240 27.50 15.23 0.72
CA SER A 240 26.57 16.28 1.14
C SER A 240 25.60 15.80 2.22
N ASP A 241 25.03 14.61 2.04
CA ASP A 241 24.07 13.99 2.96
C ASP A 241 24.43 12.52 3.23
N PRO A 242 25.43 12.26 4.10
CA PRO A 242 25.85 10.89 4.41
C PRO A 242 24.76 10.04 5.08
N ASP A 243 23.77 10.69 5.69
CA ASP A 243 22.66 10.03 6.40
C ASP A 243 21.48 9.67 5.47
N GLY A 244 21.56 10.08 4.20
CA GLY A 244 20.60 9.71 3.16
C GLY A 244 20.45 8.20 3.01
N GLU A 245 19.26 7.76 2.61
CA GLU A 245 19.01 6.34 2.35
C GLU A 245 19.37 5.99 0.91
N TYR A 246 20.49 5.30 0.72
CA TYR A 246 21.04 4.98 -0.60
C TYR A 246 20.65 3.58 -1.08
N LEU A 247 19.67 3.51 -1.98
CA LEU A 247 19.17 2.28 -2.60
C LEU A 247 19.87 2.06 -3.95
N LEU A 248 21.14 1.63 -3.92
CA LEU A 248 22.05 1.67 -5.07
C LEU A 248 22.22 0.33 -5.81
N SER A 249 21.64 -0.74 -5.30
CA SER A 249 21.75 -2.07 -5.90
C SER A 249 20.53 -2.91 -5.57
N TYR A 250 19.65 -3.13 -6.55
CA TYR A 250 18.78 -4.30 -6.58
C TYR A 250 18.26 -4.49 -8.02
N ALA A 251 18.64 -5.60 -8.64
CA ALA A 251 17.69 -6.44 -9.37
C ALA A 251 16.66 -5.67 -10.28
N GLY A 252 17.13 -4.88 -11.24
CA GLY A 252 16.27 -4.17 -12.19
C GLY A 252 15.49 -2.95 -11.63
N MET A 253 15.68 -2.56 -10.37
CA MET A 253 15.09 -1.36 -9.80
C MET A 253 15.92 -0.10 -10.08
N PRO A 254 15.29 1.09 -10.18
CA PRO A 254 16.00 2.36 -10.32
C PRO A 254 16.93 2.60 -9.13
N LYS A 255 18.18 2.98 -9.40
CA LYS A 255 19.10 3.44 -8.35
C LYS A 255 18.60 4.76 -7.81
N VAL A 256 18.26 4.82 -6.54
CA VAL A 256 17.74 6.04 -5.91
C VAL A 256 18.38 6.31 -4.56
N SER A 257 18.29 7.55 -4.12
CA SER A 257 18.48 7.91 -2.72
C SER A 257 17.30 8.72 -2.20
N LEU A 258 17.00 8.53 -0.90
CA LEU A 258 15.91 9.20 -0.21
C LEU A 258 16.48 10.11 0.88
N HIS A 259 16.04 11.36 0.90
CA HIS A 259 16.52 12.38 1.82
C HIS A 259 15.35 13.08 2.50
N TYR A 260 15.18 12.85 3.79
CA TYR A 260 14.05 13.36 4.57
C TYR A 260 14.33 14.76 5.10
N ARG A 261 13.35 15.64 4.96
CA ARG A 261 13.36 17.01 5.47
C ARG A 261 12.05 17.29 6.18
N LYS A 262 12.01 18.40 6.93
CA LYS A 262 10.87 18.78 7.77
C LYS A 262 9.53 18.85 7.01
N ASP A 263 9.57 19.25 5.74
CA ASP A 263 8.40 19.48 4.88
C ASP A 263 8.30 18.49 3.70
N CYS A 264 9.35 17.74 3.42
CA CYS A 264 9.42 16.95 2.19
C CYS A 264 10.39 15.77 2.25
N LEU A 265 10.20 14.85 1.31
CA LEU A 265 11.18 13.87 0.89
C LEU A 265 11.76 14.28 -0.47
N ILE A 266 13.07 14.31 -0.58
CA ILE A 266 13.78 14.45 -1.84
C ILE A 266 14.20 13.06 -2.31
N VAL A 267 13.83 12.72 -3.54
CA VAL A 267 14.20 11.46 -4.21
C VAL A 267 15.12 11.78 -5.37
N ILE A 268 16.35 11.27 -5.32
CA ILE A 268 17.34 11.46 -6.38
C ILE A 268 17.47 10.14 -7.14
N HIS A 269 17.36 10.18 -8.46
CA HIS A 269 17.53 9.01 -9.33
C HIS A 269 18.88 9.06 -10.03
N TYR A 270 19.51 7.90 -10.12
CA TYR A 270 20.85 7.74 -10.69
C TYR A 270 20.85 6.83 -11.90
N SER A 271 21.73 7.15 -12.85
CA SER A 271 22.08 6.30 -13.98
C SER A 271 22.83 5.05 -13.51
N ASN A 272 23.00 4.08 -14.40
CA ASN A 272 23.86 2.93 -14.15
C ASN A 272 25.32 3.31 -13.83
N SER A 273 25.80 4.43 -14.38
CA SER A 273 27.11 5.02 -14.10
C SER A 273 27.14 5.90 -12.85
N ASN A 274 26.11 5.84 -12.01
CA ASN A 274 25.96 6.60 -10.77
C ASN A 274 25.99 8.13 -10.97
N LEU A 275 25.43 8.61 -12.07
CA LEU A 275 25.24 10.04 -12.33
C LEU A 275 23.79 10.44 -12.04
N ILE A 276 23.57 11.63 -11.51
CA ILE A 276 22.22 12.12 -11.24
C ILE A 276 21.46 12.35 -12.54
N GLU A 277 20.33 11.67 -12.72
CA GLU A 277 19.46 11.80 -13.90
C GLU A 277 18.19 12.59 -13.62
N LYS A 278 17.68 12.52 -12.39
CA LYS A 278 16.43 13.15 -12.00
C LYS A 278 16.41 13.44 -10.50
N MET A 279 15.73 14.51 -10.12
CA MET A 279 15.38 14.80 -8.73
C MET A 279 13.88 15.08 -8.62
N GLU A 280 13.23 14.49 -7.63
CA GLU A 280 11.83 14.72 -7.30
C GLU A 280 11.70 15.22 -5.86
N LYS A 281 10.83 16.20 -5.63
CA LYS A 281 10.39 16.60 -4.30
C LYS A 281 8.98 16.02 -4.06
N GLN A 282 8.79 15.34 -2.95
CA GLN A 282 7.51 14.80 -2.50
C GLN A 282 7.16 15.41 -1.14
N ILE A 283 5.92 15.82 -0.96
CA ILE A 283 5.46 16.27 0.36
C ILE A 283 5.41 15.06 1.28
N ILE A 284 6.02 15.16 2.46
CA ILE A 284 5.83 14.20 3.56
C ILE A 284 5.09 14.91 4.66
#